data_AF-A0A1V5VR36-F1
#
_entry.id   AF-A0A1V5VR36-F1
#
_cell.length_a   1.000
_cell.length_b   1.000
_cell.length_c   1.000
_cell.angle_alpha   90.00
_cell.angle_beta   90.00
_cell.angle_gamma   90.00
#
_symmetry.space_group_name_H-M   'P 1'
#
loop_
_entity.id
_entity.type
_entity.pdbx_description
1 polymer ?
#
loop_
_entity_poly.entity_id
_entity_poly.type
_entity_poly.pdbx_seq_one_letter_code
_entity_poly.pdbx_strand_id
1 'polypeptide(L)'
;MVSENTSIDKATLNRLKQYIAKRVHQPEEAEEIFQDVLVDTVDSLPLFRGESALFTFICGIANHTIVDYYRKKKLKTLLFSRFPFLEEVASQALGPDEKLEKEELRKEVKIVLAALSEGYREVLRLKYIDGMTVNQIAKKFNTSFKSVESKLSRARSSFRKIWLIGKSKFKI
;
A
#
# COMPACT_ATOMS: atom_id res chain seq x y z
N MET A 1 4.25 -13.21 39.22
CA MET A 1 5.01 -13.93 38.18
C MET A 1 4.40 -13.60 36.83
N VAL A 2 4.88 -12.55 36.18
CA VAL A 2 4.54 -12.26 34.77
C VAL A 2 5.84 -12.48 34.02
N SER A 3 5.82 -13.53 33.19
CA SER A 3 6.96 -14.16 32.53
C SER A 3 7.75 -13.25 31.61
N GLU A 4 9.08 -13.43 31.63
CA GLU A 4 10.17 -12.90 30.79
C GLU A 4 10.03 -13.08 29.26
N ASN A 5 8.83 -13.27 28.71
CA ASN A 5 8.66 -13.81 27.34
C ASN A 5 8.26 -12.77 26.25
N THR A 6 8.41 -11.47 26.51
CA THR A 6 7.89 -10.39 25.63
C THR A 6 8.98 -9.67 24.83
N SER A 7 10.23 -10.15 24.86
CA SER A 7 11.31 -9.52 24.08
C SER A 7 11.51 -10.25 22.75
N ILE A 8 11.40 -9.52 21.63
CA ILE A 8 11.71 -10.06 20.31
C ILE A 8 13.22 -10.16 20.20
N ASP A 9 13.75 -11.36 20.43
CA ASP A 9 15.18 -11.62 20.42
C ASP A 9 15.73 -11.87 19.00
N LYS A 10 17.06 -11.84 18.89
CA LYS A 10 17.76 -12.03 17.60
C LYS A 10 17.46 -13.40 16.96
N ALA A 11 17.19 -14.42 17.77
CA ALA A 11 16.82 -15.74 17.27
C ALA A 11 15.42 -15.72 16.62
N THR A 12 14.45 -15.05 17.24
CA THR A 12 13.09 -14.85 16.68
C THR A 12 13.15 -14.09 15.37
N LEU A 13 13.96 -13.02 15.29
CA LEU A 13 14.15 -12.24 14.06
C LEU A 13 14.71 -13.10 12.91
N ASN A 14 15.76 -13.88 13.18
CA ASN A 14 16.34 -14.78 12.17
C ASN A 14 15.34 -15.82 11.69
N ARG A 15 14.57 -16.39 12.60
CA ARG A 15 13.53 -17.39 12.29
C ARG A 15 12.40 -16.77 11.48
N LEU A 16 12.04 -15.52 11.75
CA LEU A 16 11.08 -14.75 10.96
C LEU A 16 11.60 -14.45 9.55
N LYS A 17 12.85 -13.99 9.39
CA LYS A 17 13.48 -13.78 8.07
C LYS A 17 13.41 -15.06 7.23
N GLN A 18 13.79 -16.20 7.79
CA GLN A 18 13.70 -17.49 7.09
C GLN A 18 12.26 -17.90 6.76
N TYR A 19 11.31 -17.60 7.66
CA TYR A 19 9.89 -17.90 7.44
C TYR A 19 9.32 -17.12 6.24
N ILE A 20 9.67 -15.83 6.13
CA ILE A 20 9.25 -14.95 5.03
C ILE A 20 9.97 -15.33 3.73
N ALA A 21 11.28 -15.56 3.76
CA ALA A 21 12.06 -15.94 2.58
C ALA A 21 11.56 -17.22 1.90
N LYS A 22 10.99 -18.16 2.66
CA LYS A 22 10.37 -19.39 2.10
C LYS A 22 9.04 -19.14 1.38
N ARG A 23 8.43 -17.97 1.54
CA ARG A 23 7.08 -17.62 1.01
C ARG A 23 7.11 -16.52 -0.03
N VAL A 24 8.25 -15.85 -0.20
CA VAL A 24 8.41 -14.67 -1.06
C VAL A 24 9.47 -15.00 -2.10
N HIS A 25 9.17 -14.71 -3.36
CA HIS A 25 9.98 -15.18 -4.49
C HIS A 25 11.29 -14.40 -4.67
N GLN A 26 11.31 -13.11 -4.33
CA GLN A 26 12.44 -12.23 -4.54
C GLN A 26 13.06 -11.82 -3.20
N PRO A 27 14.40 -11.84 -3.06
CA PRO A 27 15.07 -11.46 -1.81
C PRO A 27 14.75 -10.03 -1.35
N GLU A 28 14.68 -9.08 -2.28
CA GLU A 28 14.38 -7.68 -1.97
C GLU A 28 12.96 -7.51 -1.41
N GLU A 29 11.98 -8.21 -1.99
CA GLU A 29 10.60 -8.21 -1.51
C GLU A 29 10.50 -8.86 -0.12
N ALA A 30 11.31 -9.89 0.12
CA ALA A 30 11.33 -10.57 1.42
C ALA A 30 11.86 -9.65 2.53
N GLU A 31 12.85 -8.81 2.23
CA GLU A 31 13.38 -7.83 3.18
C GLU A 31 12.38 -6.69 3.43
N GLU A 32 11.71 -6.17 2.40
CA GLU A 32 10.64 -5.16 2.55
C GLU A 32 9.50 -5.69 3.43
N ILE A 33 8.98 -6.87 3.12
CA ILE A 33 7.93 -7.51 3.93
C ILE A 33 8.42 -7.77 5.36
N PHE A 34 9.67 -8.19 5.53
CA PHE A 34 10.22 -8.41 6.87
C PHE A 34 10.19 -7.14 7.72
N GLN A 35 10.56 -5.99 7.15
CA GLN A 35 10.52 -4.71 7.85
C GLN A 35 9.09 -4.34 8.24
N ASP A 36 8.12 -4.47 7.33
CA ASP A 36 6.71 -4.21 7.61
C ASP A 36 6.18 -5.11 8.74
N VAL A 37 6.52 -6.41 8.71
CA VAL A 37 6.11 -7.35 9.77
C VAL A 37 6.70 -6.97 11.12
N LEU A 38 7.92 -6.44 11.18
CA LEU A 38 8.49 -5.98 12.44
C LEU A 38 7.72 -4.80 13.04
N VAL A 39 7.38 -3.82 12.21
CA VAL A 39 6.58 -2.66 12.63
C VAL A 39 5.21 -3.13 13.12
N ASP A 40 4.51 -3.93 12.31
CA ASP A 40 3.19 -4.49 12.66
C ASP A 40 3.23 -5.31 13.95
N THR A 41 4.33 -6.05 14.16
CA THR A 41 4.52 -6.86 15.37
C THR A 41 4.69 -5.98 16.60
N VAL A 42 5.52 -4.95 16.55
CA VAL A 42 5.73 -4.03 17.68
C VAL A 42 4.42 -3.33 18.05
N ASP A 43 3.66 -2.87 17.05
CA ASP A 43 2.38 -2.21 17.26
C ASP A 43 1.31 -3.15 17.81
N SER A 44 1.36 -4.44 17.42
CA SER A 44 0.38 -5.45 17.84
C SER A 44 0.76 -6.20 19.11
N LEU A 45 2.00 -6.08 19.59
CA LEU A 45 2.50 -6.79 20.76
C LEU A 45 1.70 -6.52 22.05
N PRO A 46 1.21 -5.30 22.33
CA PRO A 46 0.34 -5.04 23.49
C PRO A 46 -0.99 -5.81 23.47
N LEU A 47 -1.43 -6.28 22.30
CA LEU A 47 -2.68 -7.04 22.13
C LEU A 47 -2.47 -8.55 22.28
N PHE A 48 -1.22 -9.01 22.44
CA PHE A 48 -0.91 -10.42 22.56
C PHE A 48 -1.35 -10.99 23.91
N ARG A 49 -2.30 -11.92 23.88
CA ARG A 49 -2.94 -12.50 25.08
C ARG A 49 -2.22 -13.73 25.65
N GLY A 50 -1.14 -14.20 25.02
CA GLY A 50 -0.44 -15.41 25.44
C GLY A 50 -1.19 -16.72 25.16
N GLU A 51 -2.27 -16.69 24.39
CA GLU A 51 -3.06 -17.88 23.99
C GLU A 51 -2.33 -18.79 22.97
N SER A 52 -1.20 -18.33 22.44
CA SER A 52 -0.33 -19.09 21.55
C SER A 52 1.13 -18.73 21.81
N ALA A 53 2.09 -19.44 21.21
CA ALA A 53 3.48 -19.00 21.25
C ALA A 53 3.64 -17.65 20.52
N LEU A 54 4.50 -16.77 21.04
CA LEU A 54 4.78 -15.46 20.43
C LEU A 54 5.15 -15.59 18.94
N PHE A 55 5.98 -16.57 18.59
CA PHE A 55 6.33 -16.82 17.19
C PHE A 55 5.13 -17.18 16.31
N THR A 56 4.14 -17.91 16.85
CA THR A 56 2.91 -18.25 16.12
C THR A 56 2.07 -17.01 15.83
N PHE A 57 1.97 -16.10 16.82
CA PHE A 57 1.31 -14.82 16.64
C PHE A 57 2.00 -13.97 15.56
N ILE A 58 3.33 -13.87 15.61
CA ILE A 58 4.14 -13.16 14.60
C ILE A 58 3.97 -13.78 13.20
N CYS A 59 3.91 -15.11 13.09
CA CYS A 59 3.64 -15.77 11.81
C CYS A 59 2.25 -15.42 11.25
N GLY A 60 1.26 -15.20 12.11
CA GLY A 60 -0.07 -14.71 11.72
C GLY A 60 0.01 -13.33 11.07
N ILE A 61 0.72 -12.41 11.71
CA ILE A 61 1.01 -11.07 11.17
C ILE A 61 1.74 -11.20 9.83
N ALA A 62 2.82 -11.98 9.78
CA ALA A 62 3.61 -12.20 8.58
C ALA A 62 2.77 -12.70 7.39
N ASN A 63 1.88 -13.67 7.62
CA ASN A 63 1.00 -14.16 6.55
C ASN A 63 0.05 -13.07 6.04
N HIS A 64 -0.52 -12.25 6.94
CA HIS A 64 -1.38 -11.14 6.55
C HIS A 64 -0.59 -10.10 5.75
N THR A 65 0.60 -9.70 6.21
CA THR A 65 1.47 -8.72 5.55
C THR A 65 1.94 -9.23 4.18
N ILE A 66 2.33 -10.51 4.03
CA ILE A 66 2.68 -11.12 2.73
C ILE A 66 1.50 -11.06 1.75
N VAL A 67 0.30 -11.46 2.19
CA VAL A 67 -0.90 -11.41 1.35
C VAL A 67 -1.21 -9.98 0.94
N ASP A 68 -1.07 -9.03 1.87
CA ASP A 68 -1.34 -7.62 1.60
C ASP A 68 -0.32 -7.01 0.64
N TYR A 69 0.96 -7.35 0.79
CA TYR A 69 2.05 -6.97 -0.10
C TYR A 69 1.77 -7.43 -1.53
N TYR A 70 1.48 -8.71 -1.75
CA TYR A 70 1.20 -9.21 -3.10
C TYR A 70 -0.12 -8.68 -3.68
N ARG A 71 -1.11 -8.41 -2.83
CA ARG A 71 -2.34 -7.73 -3.24
C ARG A 71 -2.07 -6.30 -3.72
N LYS A 72 -1.25 -5.53 -2.99
CA LYS A 72 -0.79 -4.18 -3.35
C LYS A 72 0.07 -4.20 -4.60
N LYS A 73 1.01 -5.15 -4.72
CA LYS A 73 1.88 -5.33 -5.90
C LYS A 73 1.07 -5.67 -7.16
N LYS A 74 0.16 -6.64 -7.09
CA LYS A 74 -0.75 -6.97 -8.21
C LYS A 74 -1.61 -5.78 -8.60
N LEU A 75 -2.09 -5.02 -7.61
CA LEU A 75 -2.81 -3.79 -7.88
C LEU A 75 -1.90 -2.79 -8.60
N LYS A 76 -0.70 -2.50 -8.09
CA LYS A 76 0.29 -1.61 -8.71
C LYS A 76 0.57 -2.00 -10.17
N THR A 77 0.85 -3.27 -10.45
CA THR A 77 1.04 -3.78 -11.82
C THR A 77 -0.18 -3.57 -12.72
N LEU A 78 -1.38 -3.87 -12.23
CA LEU A 78 -2.63 -3.65 -12.99
C LEU A 78 -2.92 -2.15 -13.22
N LEU A 79 -2.46 -1.28 -12.33
CA LEU A 79 -2.60 0.15 -12.49
C LEU A 79 -1.63 0.70 -13.49
N PHE A 80 -0.38 0.29 -13.44
CA PHE A 80 0.64 0.76 -14.36
C PHE A 80 0.36 0.28 -15.78
N SER A 81 -0.10 -0.97 -15.95
CA SER A 81 -0.52 -1.46 -17.26
C SER A 81 -1.72 -0.70 -17.85
N ARG A 82 -2.70 -0.33 -17.01
CA ARG A 82 -3.91 0.38 -17.47
C ARG A 82 -3.76 1.91 -17.49
N PHE A 83 -2.82 2.43 -16.72
CA PHE A 83 -2.54 3.85 -16.55
C PHE A 83 -1.02 4.08 -16.43
N PRO A 84 -0.26 3.98 -17.54
CA PRO A 84 1.21 4.03 -17.52
C PRO A 84 1.80 5.30 -16.88
N PHE A 85 1.07 6.42 -16.93
CA PHE A 85 1.49 7.68 -16.30
C PHE A 85 1.64 7.56 -14.76
N LEU A 86 0.96 6.61 -14.10
CA LEU A 86 1.10 6.39 -12.67
C LEU A 86 2.44 5.73 -12.32
N GLU A 87 3.01 4.96 -13.25
CA GLU A 87 4.35 4.39 -13.11
C GLU A 87 5.40 5.49 -13.19
N GLU A 88 5.25 6.42 -14.15
CA GLU A 88 6.12 7.58 -14.33
C GLU A 88 6.09 8.53 -13.12
N VAL A 89 4.90 8.77 -12.54
CA VAL A 89 4.75 9.50 -11.28
C VAL A 89 5.41 8.74 -10.11
N ALA A 90 5.26 7.42 -10.05
CA ALA A 90 5.86 6.61 -8.99
C ALA A 90 7.38 6.50 -9.11
N SER A 91 7.93 6.41 -10.33
CA SER A 91 9.38 6.34 -10.57
C SER A 91 10.05 7.68 -10.29
N GLN A 92 9.44 8.80 -10.67
CA GLN A 92 9.88 10.15 -10.26
C GLN A 92 9.87 10.31 -8.73
N ALA A 93 8.92 9.68 -8.02
CA ALA A 93 8.89 9.70 -6.57
C ALA A 93 9.96 8.79 -5.89
N LEU A 94 10.49 7.78 -6.60
CA LEU A 94 11.36 6.73 -6.06
C LEU A 94 12.83 6.85 -6.51
N GLY A 95 13.17 7.81 -7.37
CA GLY A 95 14.55 8.11 -7.75
C GLY A 95 15.46 8.50 -6.56
N PRO A 96 16.79 8.35 -6.73
CA PRO A 96 17.79 8.71 -5.72
C PRO A 96 17.91 10.23 -5.50
N ASP A 97 17.31 11.04 -6.37
CA ASP A 97 17.32 12.49 -6.26
C ASP A 97 16.11 13.02 -5.44
N GLU A 98 16.45 13.87 -4.48
CA GLU A 98 15.73 15.01 -3.93
C GLU A 98 14.38 14.82 -3.19
N LYS A 99 14.43 15.00 -1.86
CA LYS A 99 13.26 15.34 -1.02
C LYS A 99 12.41 16.48 -1.61
N LEU A 100 13.03 17.40 -2.35
CA LEU A 100 12.37 18.57 -2.95
C LEU A 100 11.45 18.16 -4.11
N GLU A 101 11.95 17.39 -5.08
CA GLU A 101 11.14 16.84 -6.19
C GLU A 101 9.98 15.97 -5.66
N LYS A 102 10.21 15.20 -4.60
CA LYS A 102 9.15 14.40 -3.94
C LYS A 102 8.08 15.27 -3.29
N GLU A 103 8.46 16.40 -2.71
CA GLU A 103 7.49 17.35 -2.14
C GLU A 103 6.69 18.08 -3.23
N GLU A 104 7.33 18.46 -4.33
CA GLU A 104 6.68 19.09 -5.47
C GLU A 104 5.68 18.15 -6.13
N LEU A 105 6.09 16.92 -6.41
CA LEU A 105 5.19 15.90 -6.96
C LEU A 105 4.01 15.61 -6.02
N ARG A 106 4.25 15.55 -4.70
CA ARG A 106 3.17 15.41 -3.70
C ARG A 106 2.21 16.60 -3.73
N LYS A 107 2.72 17.83 -3.90
CA LYS A 107 1.89 19.04 -4.05
C LYS A 107 1.06 18.96 -5.31
N GLU A 108 1.64 18.58 -6.45
CA GLU A 108 0.93 18.40 -7.71
C GLU A 108 -0.19 17.34 -7.59
N VAL A 109 0.11 16.17 -7.03
CA VAL A 109 -0.89 15.11 -6.83
C VAL A 109 -2.02 15.60 -5.93
N LYS A 110 -1.72 16.33 -4.85
CA LYS A 110 -2.74 16.93 -3.97
C LYS A 110 -3.62 17.93 -4.72
N ILE A 111 -3.05 18.78 -5.58
CA ILE A 111 -3.80 19.74 -6.39
C ILE A 111 -4.73 19.01 -7.36
N VAL A 112 -4.23 17.98 -8.05
CA VAL A 112 -5.04 17.20 -8.99
C VAL A 112 -6.16 16.44 -8.28
N LEU A 113 -5.89 15.84 -7.13
CA LEU A 113 -6.93 15.22 -6.30
C LEU A 113 -7.96 16.24 -5.82
N ALA A 114 -7.53 17.44 -5.43
CA ALA A 114 -8.41 18.53 -4.99
C ALA A 114 -9.31 19.05 -6.13
N ALA A 115 -8.87 18.97 -7.38
CA ALA A 115 -9.65 19.34 -8.56
C ALA A 115 -10.64 18.25 -9.02
N LEU A 116 -10.56 17.03 -8.47
CA LEU A 116 -11.57 16.00 -8.73
C LEU A 116 -12.84 16.24 -7.92
N SER A 117 -13.96 15.79 -8.49
CA SER A 117 -15.21 15.66 -7.75
C SER A 117 -15.01 14.76 -6.53
N GLU A 118 -15.71 15.07 -5.45
CA GLU A 118 -15.57 14.37 -4.17
C GLU A 118 -15.74 12.85 -4.32
N GLY A 119 -16.75 12.42 -5.08
CA GLY A 119 -16.99 11.00 -5.35
C GLY A 119 -15.87 10.30 -6.14
N TYR A 120 -15.10 11.03 -6.95
CA TYR A 120 -13.94 10.49 -7.66
C TYR A 120 -12.71 10.46 -6.77
N ARG A 121 -12.45 11.53 -6.01
CA ARG A 121 -11.37 11.57 -5.03
C ARG A 121 -11.51 10.45 -4.01
N GLU A 122 -12.71 10.26 -3.49
CA GLU A 122 -13.00 9.26 -2.46
C GLU A 122 -12.75 7.84 -2.96
N VAL A 123 -13.27 7.50 -4.16
CA VAL A 123 -13.09 6.14 -4.69
C VAL A 123 -11.61 5.85 -5.02
N LEU A 124 -10.84 6.85 -5.44
CA LEU A 124 -9.40 6.72 -5.65
C LEU A 124 -8.64 6.56 -4.32
N ARG A 125 -9.00 7.33 -3.28
CA ARG A 125 -8.40 7.20 -1.95
C ARG A 125 -8.63 5.82 -1.38
N LEU A 126 -9.88 5.36 -1.33
CA LEU A 126 -10.22 4.04 -0.81
C LEU A 126 -9.48 2.92 -1.56
N LYS A 127 -9.30 3.09 -2.87
CA LYS A 127 -8.65 2.08 -3.72
C LYS A 127 -7.13 2.05 -3.59
N TYR A 128 -6.49 3.21 -3.44
CA TYR A 128 -5.02 3.33 -3.58
C TYR A 128 -4.29 3.71 -2.31
N ILE A 129 -4.94 4.46 -1.43
CA ILE A 129 -4.37 4.86 -0.14
C ILE A 129 -4.82 3.83 0.89
N ASP A 130 -6.11 3.55 0.96
CA ASP A 130 -6.67 2.62 1.97
C ASP A 130 -6.60 1.14 1.52
N GLY A 131 -6.06 0.87 0.33
CA GLY A 131 -5.81 -0.49 -0.19
C GLY A 131 -7.05 -1.36 -0.41
N MET A 132 -8.25 -0.79 -0.38
CA MET A 132 -9.49 -1.57 -0.44
C MET A 132 -9.67 -2.25 -1.80
N THR A 133 -10.25 -3.46 -1.78
CA THR A 133 -10.71 -4.14 -3.00
C THR A 133 -11.97 -3.48 -3.54
N VAL A 134 -12.24 -3.63 -4.85
CA VAL A 134 -13.47 -3.09 -5.46
C VAL A 134 -14.72 -3.65 -4.78
N ASN A 135 -14.69 -4.93 -4.36
CA ASN A 135 -15.76 -5.53 -3.56
C ASN A 135 -15.95 -4.88 -2.19
N GLN A 136 -14.86 -4.56 -1.46
CA GLN A 136 -14.96 -3.86 -0.18
C GLN A 136 -15.49 -2.43 -0.36
N ILE A 137 -15.08 -1.73 -1.42
CA ILE A 137 -15.58 -0.40 -1.74
C ILE A 137 -17.07 -0.46 -2.14
N ALA A 138 -17.46 -1.47 -2.91
CA ALA A 138 -18.86 -1.69 -3.30
C ALA A 138 -19.76 -1.92 -2.07
N LYS A 139 -19.30 -2.75 -1.13
CA LYS A 139 -19.97 -2.92 0.18
C LYS A 139 -20.03 -1.61 0.97
N LYS A 140 -18.92 -0.88 1.05
CA LYS A 140 -18.85 0.40 1.79
C LYS A 140 -19.82 1.46 1.24
N PHE A 141 -20.00 1.52 -0.07
CA PHE A 141 -20.94 2.44 -0.72
C PHE A 141 -22.34 1.86 -0.94
N ASN A 142 -22.62 0.65 -0.44
CA ASN A 142 -23.85 -0.07 -0.69
C ASN A 142 -24.26 -0.07 -2.19
N THR A 143 -23.31 -0.39 -3.06
CA THR A 143 -23.49 -0.38 -4.53
C THR A 143 -22.88 -1.63 -5.17
N SER A 144 -23.06 -1.80 -6.48
CA SER A 144 -22.54 -2.98 -7.19
C SER A 144 -21.05 -2.87 -7.52
N PHE A 145 -20.37 -4.02 -7.65
CA PHE A 145 -18.98 -4.09 -8.12
C PHE A 145 -18.78 -3.33 -9.44
N LYS A 146 -19.66 -3.56 -10.43
CA LYS A 146 -19.62 -2.88 -11.74
C LYS A 146 -19.78 -1.36 -11.63
N SER A 147 -20.60 -0.89 -10.69
CA SER A 147 -20.77 0.55 -10.42
C SER A 147 -19.46 1.15 -9.92
N VAL A 148 -18.79 0.50 -8.96
CA VAL A 148 -17.48 0.95 -8.45
C VAL A 148 -16.41 0.90 -9.53
N GLU A 149 -16.35 -0.15 -10.35
CA GLU A 149 -15.40 -0.21 -11.47
C GLU A 149 -15.60 0.93 -12.48
N SER A 150 -16.86 1.20 -12.85
CA SER A 150 -17.21 2.32 -13.74
C SER A 150 -16.81 3.66 -13.13
N LYS A 151 -17.08 3.85 -11.82
CA LYS A 151 -16.72 5.07 -11.08
C LYS A 151 -15.20 5.25 -11.00
N LEU A 152 -14.46 4.19 -10.70
CA LEU A 152 -13.00 4.18 -10.69
C LEU A 152 -12.43 4.48 -12.07
N SER A 153 -13.00 3.92 -13.14
CA SER A 153 -12.53 4.19 -14.50
C SER A 153 -12.67 5.67 -14.85
N ARG A 154 -13.84 6.26 -14.58
CA ARG A 154 -14.09 7.70 -14.81
C ARG A 154 -13.22 8.59 -13.92
N ALA A 155 -13.04 8.24 -12.65
CA ALA A 155 -12.20 8.97 -11.71
C ALA A 155 -10.74 9.03 -12.21
N ARG A 156 -10.21 7.93 -12.73
CA ARG A 156 -8.84 7.88 -13.29
C ARG A 156 -8.70 8.67 -14.58
N SER A 157 -9.67 8.58 -15.50
CA SER A 157 -9.66 9.41 -16.71
C SER A 157 -9.70 10.90 -16.36
N SER A 158 -10.50 11.29 -15.37
CA SER A 158 -10.56 12.66 -14.88
C SER A 158 -9.23 13.08 -14.24
N PHE A 159 -8.62 12.22 -13.41
CA PHE A 159 -7.32 12.49 -12.81
C PHE A 159 -6.27 12.73 -13.90
N ARG A 160 -6.19 11.83 -14.90
CA ARG A 160 -5.25 11.95 -16.02
C ARG A 160 -5.45 13.26 -16.80
N LYS A 161 -6.70 13.62 -17.10
CA LYS A 161 -6.99 14.86 -17.85
C LYS A 161 -6.48 16.08 -17.10
N ILE A 162 -6.76 16.18 -15.80
CA ILE A 162 -6.33 17.30 -14.96
C ILE A 162 -4.80 17.29 -14.79
N TRP A 163 -4.19 16.11 -14.59
CA TRP A 163 -2.74 15.94 -14.49
C TRP A 163 -2.00 16.44 -15.72
N LEU A 164 -2.47 16.07 -16.92
CA LEU A 164 -1.87 16.51 -18.18
C LEU A 164 -2.03 18.01 -18.44
N ILE A 165 -3.20 18.57 -18.08
CA ILE A 165 -3.42 20.02 -18.16
C ILE A 165 -2.48 20.76 -17.19
N GLY A 166 -2.28 20.22 -15.98
CA GLY A 166 -1.32 20.73 -15.00
C GLY A 166 0.10 20.74 -15.56
N LYS A 167 0.61 19.60 -16.02
CA LYS A 167 1.97 19.50 -16.60
C LYS A 167 2.17 20.40 -17.82
N SER A 168 1.14 20.66 -18.62
CA SER A 168 1.25 21.59 -19.76
C SER A 168 1.39 23.05 -19.35
N LYS A 169 0.98 23.44 -18.13
CA LYS A 169 1.12 24.81 -17.61
C LYS A 169 2.48 25.08 -16.94
N PHE A 170 3.21 24.02 -16.56
CA PHE A 170 4.52 24.11 -15.90
C PHE A 170 5.69 23.79 -16.84
N LYS A 171 5.44 23.61 -18.13
CA LYS A 171 6.47 23.53 -19.16
C LYS A 171 6.90 24.95 -19.53
N ILE A 172 7.86 25.51 -18.79
CA ILE A 172 8.69 26.64 -19.21
C ILE A 172 10.05 26.07 -19.61
#